data_AF-A0A5C9BGF8-F1
#
_entry.id   AF-A0A5C9BGF8-F1
#
_cell.length_a   1.000
_cell.length_b   1.000
_cell.length_c   1.000
_cell.angle_alpha   90.00
_cell.angle_beta   90.00
_cell.angle_gamma   90.00
#
_symmetry.space_group_name_H-M   'P 1'
#
loop_
_entity.id
_entity.type
_entity.pdbx_description
1 polymer ?
#
loop_
_entity_poly.entity_id
_entity_poly.type
_entity_poly.pdbx_seq_one_letter_code
_entity_poly.pdbx_strand_id
1 'polypeptide(L)' 'MAELVIKDVDDATLEKLAKQAEAFGRSLQEELKIILSRAAQFAEVRRSAAEMRAKLGGRHHTDSIELLREDRSR' A
#
# COMPACT_ATOMS: atom_id res chain seq x y z
N MET A 1 -6.11 -20.89 7.77
CA MET A 1 -7.05 -20.09 8.58
C MET A 1 -6.29 -19.56 9.77
N ALA A 2 -6.44 -18.28 10.08
CA ALA A 2 -5.86 -17.65 11.26
C ALA A 2 -6.99 -16.90 11.96
N GLU A 3 -7.12 -17.06 13.28
CA GLU A 3 -8.07 -16.32 14.09
C GLU A 3 -7.35 -15.16 14.76
N LEU A 4 -7.96 -13.97 14.71
CA LEU A 4 -7.44 -12.74 15.26
C LEU A 4 -8.46 -12.17 16.22
N VAL A 5 -8.06 -11.95 17.47
CA VAL A 5 -8.84 -11.25 18.48
C VAL A 5 -8.17 -9.91 18.73
N ILE A 6 -8.88 -8.81 18.45
CA ILE A 6 -8.41 -7.46 18.75
C ILE A 6 -9.10 -7.03 20.04
N LYS A 7 -8.32 -6.67 21.05
CA LYS A 7 -8.81 -6.20 22.35
C LYS A 7 -8.67 -4.68 22.43
N ASP A 8 -9.45 -4.09 23.33
CA ASP A 8 -9.36 -2.67 23.69
C ASP A 8 -9.50 -1.71 22.50
N VAL A 9 -10.42 -2.04 21.59
CA VAL A 9 -10.80 -1.15 20.48
C VAL A 9 -11.81 -0.15 21.01
N ASP A 10 -11.52 1.13 20.83
CA ASP A 10 -12.41 2.23 21.18
C ASP A 10 -13.77 2.10 20.45
N ASP A 11 -14.86 2.25 21.21
CA ASP A 11 -16.23 2.05 20.70
C ASP A 11 -16.55 2.99 19.54
N ALA A 12 -16.08 4.25 19.59
CA ALA A 12 -16.30 5.21 18.52
C ALA A 12 -15.55 4.81 17.22
N THR A 13 -14.43 4.11 17.35
CA THR A 13 -13.71 3.54 16.20
C THR A 13 -14.47 2.36 15.61
N LEU A 14 -15.01 1.49 16.47
CA LEU A 14 -15.84 0.34 16.07
C LEU A 14 -17.10 0.79 15.33
N GLU A 15 -17.80 1.82 15.83
CA GLU A 15 -18.98 2.39 15.17
C GLU A 15 -18.66 2.96 13.78
N LYS A 16 -17.55 3.68 13.63
CA LYS A 16 -17.14 4.24 12.33
C LYS A 16 -16.89 3.13 11.30
N LEU A 17 -16.21 2.06 11.73
CA LEU A 17 -15.94 0.92 10.86
C LEU A 17 -17.22 0.15 10.52
N ALA A 18 -18.16 0.03 11.45
CA ALA A 18 -19.46 -0.57 11.20
C ALA A 18 -20.27 0.22 10.15
N LYS A 19 -20.37 1.55 10.32
CA LYS A 19 -21.02 2.44 9.33
C LYS A 19 -20.35 2.37 7.96
N GLN A 20 -19.02 2.30 7.94
CA GLN A 20 -18.27 2.12 6.70
C GLN A 20 -18.64 0.78 6.03
N ALA A 21 -18.67 -0.32 6.78
CA ALA A 21 -19.05 -1.63 6.27
C ALA A 21 -20.48 -1.65 5.71
N GLU A 22 -21.43 -1.04 6.42
CA GLU A 22 -22.82 -0.86 5.96
C GLU A 22 -22.91 -0.08 4.65
N ALA A 23 -22.17 1.04 4.53
CA ALA A 23 -22.15 1.84 3.32
C ALA A 23 -21.63 1.08 2.09
N PHE A 24 -20.75 0.09 2.31
CA PHE A 24 -20.24 -0.80 1.26
C PHE A 24 -21.04 -2.10 1.12
N GLY A 25 -22.12 -2.28 1.88
CA GLY A 25 -22.98 -3.47 1.82
C GLY A 25 -22.29 -4.76 2.26
N ARG A 26 -21.33 -4.68 3.20
CA ARG A 26 -20.53 -5.82 3.67
C ARG A 26 -20.52 -5.94 5.18
N SER A 27 -20.13 -7.11 5.69
CA SER A 27 -19.97 -7.30 7.13
C SER A 27 -18.76 -6.55 7.68
N LEU A 28 -18.79 -6.20 8.97
CA LEU A 28 -17.65 -5.59 9.66
C LEU A 28 -16.38 -6.44 9.55
N GLN A 29 -16.50 -7.76 9.68
CA GLN A 29 -15.38 -8.69 9.54
C GLN A 29 -14.76 -8.63 8.14
N GLU A 30 -15.59 -8.52 7.11
CA GLU A 30 -15.12 -8.42 5.72
C GLU A 30 -14.46 -7.07 5.42
N GLU A 31 -15.01 -5.97 5.95
CA GLU A 31 -14.37 -4.65 5.93
C GLU A 31 -12.98 -4.71 6.58
N LEU A 32 -12.89 -5.24 7.79
CA LEU A 32 -11.62 -5.38 8.52
C LEU A 32 -10.60 -6.21 7.75
N LYS A 33 -11.03 -7.33 7.14
CA LYS A 33 -10.16 -8.16 6.30
C LYS A 33 -9.59 -7.36 5.13
N ILE A 34 -10.41 -6.54 4.47
CA ILE A 34 -9.99 -5.72 3.34
C ILE A 34 -9.02 -4.63 3.78
N ILE A 35 -9.32 -3.95 4.90
CA ILE A 35 -8.44 -2.92 5.47
C ILE A 35 -7.07 -3.51 5.82
N LEU A 36 -7.05 -4.65 6.52
CA LEU A 36 -5.80 -5.33 6.89
C LEU A 36 -5.02 -5.80 5.67
N SER A 37 -5.69 -6.37 4.67
CA SER A 37 -5.05 -6.83 3.43
C SER A 37 -4.42 -5.67 2.66
N ARG A 38 -5.15 -4.56 2.53
CA ARG A 38 -4.62 -3.33 1.90
C ARG A 38 -3.45 -2.77 2.68
N ALA A 39 -3.55 -2.69 4.01
CA ALA A 39 -2.49 -2.18 4.86
C ALA A 39 -1.20 -3.00 4.71
N ALA A 40 -1.31 -4.34 4.65
CA ALA A 40 -0.18 -5.23 4.39
C ALA A 40 0.45 -4.97 3.02
N GLN A 41 -0.35 -4.91 1.95
CA GLN A 41 0.14 -4.62 0.60
C GLN A 41 0.86 -3.27 0.51
N PHE A 42 0.29 -2.22 1.10
CA PHE A 42 0.91 -0.90 1.10
C PHE A 42 2.22 -0.85 1.89
N ALA A 43 2.36 -1.64 2.95
CA ALA A 43 3.61 -1.74 3.69
C ALA A 43 4.73 -2.34 2.83
N GLU A 44 4.44 -3.39 2.07
CA GLU A 44 5.38 -4.01 1.14
C GLU A 44 5.78 -3.05 0.01
N VAL A 45 4.80 -2.39 -0.62
CA VAL A 45 5.06 -1.42 -1.69
C VAL A 45 5.90 -0.25 -1.18
N ARG A 46 5.59 0.29 0.00
CA ARG A 46 6.37 1.39 0.59
C ARG A 46 7.80 0.97 0.87
N ARG A 47 8.01 -0.23 1.40
CA ARG A 47 9.36 -0.76 1.67
C ARG A 47 10.15 -0.92 0.36
N SER A 48 9.57 -1.57 -0.64
CA SER A 48 10.22 -1.75 -1.94
C SER A 48 10.54 -0.42 -2.62
N ALA A 49 9.64 0.57 -2.54
CA ALA A 49 9.88 1.90 -3.06
C ALA A 49 11.01 2.63 -2.30
N ALA A 50 11.09 2.48 -0.98
CA ALA A 50 12.17 3.05 -0.18
C ALA A 50 13.52 2.41 -0.52
N GLU A 51 13.57 1.08 -0.65
CA GLU A 51 14.77 0.34 -1.06
C GLU A 51 15.22 0.73 -2.47
N MET A 52 14.29 0.89 -3.41
CA MET A 52 14.58 1.33 -4.77
C MET A 52 15.13 2.76 -4.79
N ARG A 53 14.51 3.69 -4.04
CA ARG A 53 15.02 5.07 -3.89
C ARG A 53 16.41 5.10 -3.27
N ALA A 54 16.69 4.27 -2.26
CA ALA A 54 18.02 4.16 -1.67
C ALA A 54 19.06 3.65 -2.69
N LYS A 55 18.70 2.69 -3.55
CA LYS A 55 19.58 2.18 -4.62
C LYS A 55 19.81 3.18 -5.75
N LEU A 56 18.84 4.06 -6.01
CA LEU A 56 18.90 5.09 -7.06
C LEU A 56 19.54 6.40 -6.56
N GLY A 57 19.53 6.64 -5.24
CA GLY A 57 20.12 7.84 -4.62
C GLY A 57 21.64 7.89 -4.78
N GLY A 58 22.19 9.07 -5.06
CA GLY A 58 23.63 9.30 -5.17
C GLY A 58 24.27 8.84 -6.49
N ARG A 59 23.47 8.42 -7.47
CA ARG A 59 23.95 8.08 -8.82
C ARG A 59 23.52 9.15 -9.82
N HIS A 60 24.45 9.54 -10.70
CA HIS A 60 24.09 10.29 -11.91
C HIS A 60 23.34 9.33 -12.84
N HIS A 61 22.08 9.64 -13.11
CA HIS A 61 21.28 8.92 -14.10
C HIS A 61 21.32 9.73 -15.40
N THR A 62 21.76 9.10 -16.48
CA THR A 62 21.71 9.69 -17.82
C THR A 62 20.25 9.89 -18.22
N ASP A 63 19.95 11.01 -18.87
CA ASP A 63 18.59 11.27 -19.34
C ASP A 63 18.19 10.18 -20.35
N SER A 64 17.09 9.49 -20.07
CA SER A 64 16.49 8.50 -20.97
C SER A 64 16.24 9.04 -22.38
N ILE A 65 15.99 10.34 -22.53
CA ILE A 65 15.79 11.00 -23.83
C ILE A 65 17.10 11.06 -24.62
N GLU A 66 18.23 11.23 -23.93
CA GLU A 66 19.56 11.28 -24.55
C GLU A 66 19.96 9.90 -25.09
N LEU A 67 19.76 8.84 -24.30
CA LEU A 67 19.99 7.45 -24.72
C LEU A 67 19.14 7.03 -25.92
N LEU A 68 17.86 7.43 -25.94
CA LEU A 68 16.96 7.12 -27.06
C LEU A 68 17.33 7.87 -28.34
N ARG A 69 17.93 9.06 -28.24
CA ARG A 69 18.46 9.79 -29.40
C ARG A 69 19.71 9.12 -29.96
N GLU A 70 20.64 8.70 -29.09
CA GLU A 70 21.84 7.98 -29.51
C GLU A 70 21.50 6.69 -30.26
N ASP A 71 20.51 5.93 -29.79
CA ASP A 71 20.07 4.68 -30.43
C ASP A 71 19.42 4.91 -31.80
N ARG A 72 18.62 5.97 -31.95
CA ARG A 72 18.02 6.36 -33.24
C ARG A 72 19.02 6.94 -34.25
N SER A 73 20.21 7.30 -33.79
CA SER A 73 21.28 7.87 -34.62
C SER A 73 22.25 6.81 -35.16
N ARG A 74 22.01 5.52 -34.86
CA ARG A 74 22.79 4.37 -35.34
C ARG A 74 22.18 3.73 -36.59
#